data_AF-A0AAV7NNX5-F1
#
_entry.id   AF-A0AAV7NNX5-F1
#
_cell.length_a   1.000
_cell.length_b   1.000
_cell.length_c   1.000
_cell.angle_alpha   90.00
_cell.angle_beta   90.00
_cell.angle_gamma   90.00
#
_symmetry.space_group_name_H-M   'P 1'
#
loop_
_entity.id
_entity.type
_entity.pdbx_description
1 polymer ?
#
loop_
_entity_poly.entity_id
_entity_poly.type
_entity_poly.pdbx_seq_one_letter_code
_entity_poly.pdbx_strand_id
1 'polypeptide(L)'
;KWHLGLNCNNRDDFCHHPLNHGFDYFYGLSMTNLKDCKPGHGSVFLNGLSNEVKGPLQIIGTALIALGILHVVGLIKVPWKVLVFYTALVAVILLGLGFVFFSSFRHFNCFIMRNHKVVQQPLSYEDLTQRLTDEAVHFMERNLENPFLLFLSHVHVHTALHVSKSFRGKSKHGLYGDAVEEVDWSV
;
A
#
# COMPACT_ATOMS: atom_id res chain seq x y z
N LYS A 1 -5.05 -12.17 -4.76
CA LYS A 1 -4.22 -10.97 -4.99
C LYS A 1 -3.60 -11.09 -6.38
N TRP A 2 -3.56 -10.02 -7.17
CA TRP A 2 -2.94 -10.06 -8.51
C TRP A 2 -1.49 -9.57 -8.48
N HIS A 3 -1.27 -8.26 -8.30
CA HIS A 3 0.04 -7.62 -8.15
C HIS A 3 0.97 -7.73 -9.38
N LEU A 4 0.40 -7.80 -10.58
CA LEU A 4 1.16 -7.83 -11.86
C LEU A 4 0.70 -6.73 -12.83
N GLY A 5 0.20 -5.61 -12.31
CA GLY A 5 -0.29 -4.49 -13.10
C GLY A 5 -1.81 -4.46 -13.26
N LEU A 6 -2.32 -3.44 -13.94
CA LEU A 6 -3.75 -3.28 -14.23
C LEU A 6 -3.97 -2.76 -15.65
N ASN A 7 -3.50 -1.55 -15.93
CA ASN A 7 -3.68 -0.83 -17.19
C ASN A 7 -2.32 -0.48 -17.83
N CYS A 8 -2.32 -0.09 -19.11
CA CYS A 8 -1.12 0.32 -19.86
C CYS A 8 -1.14 1.81 -20.19
N ASN A 9 -2.00 2.19 -21.13
CA ASN A 9 -2.07 3.53 -21.73
C ASN A 9 -3.27 4.32 -21.19
N ASN A 10 -4.41 3.64 -21.04
CA ASN A 10 -5.68 4.26 -20.67
C ASN A 10 -6.24 3.61 -19.40
N ARG A 11 -7.09 4.34 -18.66
CA ARG A 11 -7.64 3.86 -17.37
C ARG A 11 -8.55 2.64 -17.48
N ASP A 12 -9.05 2.35 -18.69
CA ASP A 12 -10.05 1.33 -18.95
C ASP A 12 -9.54 0.28 -19.97
N ASP A 13 -8.24 0.24 -20.28
CA ASP A 13 -7.68 -0.73 -21.24
C ASP A 13 -7.40 -2.10 -20.62
N PHE A 14 -7.20 -2.17 -19.30
CA PHE A 14 -7.01 -3.38 -18.52
C PHE A 14 -5.94 -4.33 -19.07
N CYS A 15 -4.93 -3.84 -19.79
CA CYS A 15 -3.98 -4.68 -20.54
C CYS A 15 -3.25 -5.73 -19.68
N HIS A 16 -3.12 -5.48 -18.37
CA HIS A 16 -2.45 -6.34 -17.40
C HIS A 16 -3.42 -6.95 -16.39
N HIS A 17 -4.72 -6.78 -16.57
CA HIS A 17 -5.74 -7.32 -15.69
C HIS A 17 -5.83 -8.85 -15.84
N PRO A 18 -6.17 -9.62 -14.78
CA PRO A 18 -6.27 -11.08 -14.85
C PRO A 18 -7.14 -11.62 -16.00
N LEU A 19 -8.21 -10.90 -16.36
CA LEU A 19 -9.09 -11.29 -17.47
C LEU A 19 -8.41 -11.25 -18.85
N ASN A 20 -7.30 -10.52 -18.99
CA ASN A 20 -6.46 -10.52 -20.19
C ASN A 20 -5.26 -11.48 -20.07
N HIS A 21 -5.23 -12.31 -19.03
CA HIS A 21 -4.16 -13.26 -18.73
C HIS A 21 -4.69 -14.67 -18.41
N GLY A 22 -5.81 -15.06 -19.03
CA GLY A 22 -6.32 -16.43 -19.01
C GLY A 22 -7.29 -16.76 -17.86
N PHE A 23 -7.72 -15.78 -17.07
CA PHE A 23 -8.78 -15.98 -16.08
C PHE A 23 -10.13 -15.49 -16.61
N ASP A 24 -11.18 -16.31 -16.54
CA ASP A 24 -12.53 -15.89 -16.96
C ASP A 24 -13.25 -15.03 -15.90
N TYR A 25 -12.79 -15.11 -14.64
CA TYR A 25 -13.35 -14.41 -13.50
C TYR A 25 -12.25 -13.90 -12.56
N PHE A 26 -12.45 -12.71 -12.01
CA PHE A 26 -11.57 -12.15 -10.99
C PHE A 26 -12.37 -11.53 -9.85
N TYR A 27 -12.01 -11.89 -8.62
CA TYR A 27 -12.43 -11.20 -7.41
C TYR A 27 -11.23 -11.02 -6.49
N GLY A 28 -10.86 -9.78 -6.19
CA GLY A 28 -9.75 -9.49 -5.28
C GLY A 28 -9.05 -8.15 -5.53
N LEU A 29 -7.82 -8.04 -5.04
CA LEU A 29 -7.01 -6.84 -5.18
C LEU A 29 -6.15 -6.91 -6.45
N SER A 30 -6.16 -5.83 -7.24
CA SER A 30 -5.25 -5.62 -8.38
C SER A 30 -3.81 -5.43 -7.91
N MET A 31 -3.62 -4.72 -6.79
CA MET A 31 -2.33 -4.51 -6.11
C MET A 31 -2.15 -5.47 -4.91
N THR A 32 -1.07 -5.27 -4.15
CA THR A 32 -0.84 -5.99 -2.88
C THR A 32 -1.47 -5.26 -1.69
N ASN A 33 -1.76 -6.00 -0.63
CA ASN A 33 -2.02 -5.40 0.68
C ASN A 33 -0.73 -4.75 1.22
N LEU A 34 -0.85 -3.59 1.86
CA LEU A 34 0.27 -2.83 2.43
C LEU A 34 -0.13 -2.32 3.82
N LYS A 35 0.86 -1.91 4.62
CA LYS A 35 0.60 -1.24 5.91
C LYS A 35 -0.28 0.00 5.72
N ASP A 36 -0.02 0.77 4.68
CA ASP A 36 -0.72 2.01 4.32
C ASP A 36 -2.18 1.80 3.91
N CYS A 37 -2.59 0.56 3.60
CA CYS A 37 -3.99 0.23 3.32
C CYS A 37 -4.86 0.17 4.59
N LYS A 38 -4.25 0.01 5.78
CA LYS A 38 -4.95 -0.08 7.07
C LYS A 38 -4.42 0.99 8.05
N PRO A 39 -5.25 1.96 8.44
CA PRO A 39 -4.86 2.95 9.44
C PRO A 39 -4.37 2.31 10.74
N GLY A 40 -3.30 2.85 11.32
CA GLY A 40 -2.71 2.37 12.58
C GLY A 40 -1.68 1.24 12.45
N HIS A 41 -1.41 0.72 11.24
CA HIS A 41 -0.45 -0.38 11.04
C HIS A 41 0.94 0.08 10.55
N GLY A 42 1.22 1.38 10.59
CA GLY A 42 2.44 2.00 10.10
C GLY A 42 2.41 2.28 8.59
N SER A 43 3.57 2.62 8.03
CA SER A 43 3.72 2.96 6.61
C SER A 43 4.94 2.27 6.02
N VAL A 44 4.78 1.65 4.85
CA VAL A 44 5.89 1.11 4.07
C VAL A 44 6.71 2.25 3.46
N PHE A 45 6.04 3.33 3.03
CA PHE A 45 6.70 4.50 2.42
C PHE A 45 7.57 5.26 3.42
N LEU A 46 7.11 5.49 4.65
CA LEU A 46 7.93 6.19 5.65
C LEU A 46 9.19 5.38 6.01
N ASN A 47 9.09 4.06 6.06
CA ASN A 47 10.24 3.19 6.29
C ASN A 47 11.25 3.27 5.13
N GLY A 48 10.77 3.27 3.89
CA GLY A 48 11.63 3.48 2.70
C GLY A 48 12.28 4.86 2.70
N LEU A 49 11.48 5.91 2.93
CA LEU A 49 11.93 7.30 2.95
C LEU A 49 13.00 7.54 4.02
N SER A 50 12.88 6.93 5.20
CA SER A 50 13.88 7.05 6.26
C SER A 50 15.29 6.62 5.80
N ASN A 51 15.39 5.62 4.92
CA ASN A 51 16.68 5.18 4.40
C ASN A 51 17.19 6.10 3.30
N GLU A 52 16.32 6.55 2.41
CA GLU A 52 16.67 7.44 1.29
C GLU A 52 17.02 8.86 1.74
N VAL A 53 16.43 9.36 2.83
CA VAL A 53 16.62 10.77 3.27
C VAL A 53 17.87 10.96 4.13
N LYS A 54 18.38 9.92 4.81
CA LYS A 54 19.53 10.05 5.71
C LYS A 54 20.77 10.64 5.04
N GLY A 55 21.14 10.12 3.86
CA GLY A 55 22.31 10.60 3.11
C GLY A 55 22.17 12.06 2.65
N PRO A 56 21.11 12.41 1.88
CA PRO A 56 20.85 13.78 1.48
C PRO A 56 20.75 14.75 2.66
N LEU A 57 20.12 14.36 3.76
CA LEU A 57 20.00 15.22 4.95
C LEU A 57 21.37 15.50 5.59
N GLN A 58 22.27 14.52 5.62
CA GLN A 58 23.65 14.73 6.06
C GLN A 58 24.40 15.69 5.13
N ILE A 59 24.28 15.53 3.81
CA ILE A 59 24.93 16.42 2.82
C ILE A 59 24.39 17.85 2.95
N ILE A 60 23.07 18.02 3.07
CA ILE A 60 22.45 19.33 3.28
C ILE A 60 22.93 19.92 4.60
N GLY A 61 22.97 19.13 5.67
CA GLY A 61 23.47 19.56 6.97
C GLY A 61 24.91 20.06 6.92
N THR A 62 25.82 19.30 6.33
CA THR A 62 27.24 19.70 6.20
C THR A 62 27.40 20.91 5.30
N ALA A 63 26.65 21.00 4.20
CA ALA A 63 26.67 22.17 3.31
C ALA A 63 26.16 23.43 4.01
N LEU A 64 25.07 23.34 4.80
CA LEU A 64 24.55 24.47 5.56
C LEU A 64 25.53 24.94 6.64
N ILE A 65 26.20 24.03 7.33
CA ILE A 65 27.25 24.36 8.31
C ILE A 65 28.43 25.07 7.61
N ALA A 66 28.91 24.55 6.49
CA ALA A 66 29.99 25.16 5.72
C ALA A 66 29.63 26.57 5.22
N LEU A 67 28.41 26.75 4.70
CA LEU A 67 27.89 28.06 4.29
C LEU A 67 27.79 29.03 5.48
N GLY A 68 27.38 28.55 6.65
CA GLY A 68 27.36 29.32 7.90
C GLY A 68 28.76 29.82 8.28
N ILE A 69 29.78 28.95 8.21
CA ILE A 69 31.18 29.33 8.47
C ILE A 69 31.67 30.38 7.46
N LEU A 70 31.45 30.15 6.17
CA LEU A 70 31.82 31.10 5.12
C LEU A 70 31.15 32.47 5.29
N HIS A 71 29.91 32.47 5.80
CA HIS A 71 29.19 33.70 6.12
C HIS A 71 29.80 34.44 7.32
N VAL A 72 30.10 33.73 8.42
CA VAL A 72 30.71 34.31 9.63
C VAL A 72 32.11 34.88 9.36
N VAL A 73 32.90 34.18 8.54
CA VAL A 73 34.25 34.64 8.12
C VAL A 73 34.16 35.80 7.10
N GLY A 74 32.97 36.17 6.65
CA GLY A 74 32.75 37.30 5.75
C GLY A 74 33.08 37.03 4.27
N LEU A 75 33.31 35.76 3.90
CA LEU A 75 33.62 35.36 2.53
C LEU A 75 32.38 35.36 1.63
N ILE A 76 31.19 35.17 2.21
CA ILE A 76 29.91 35.20 1.48
C ILE A 76 28.88 36.01 2.28
N LYS A 77 28.16 36.91 1.62
CA LYS A 77 27.01 37.62 2.20
C LYS A 77 25.73 36.88 1.85
N VAL A 78 25.18 36.14 2.81
CA VAL A 78 23.89 35.45 2.63
C VAL A 78 22.79 36.28 3.31
N PRO A 79 21.77 36.74 2.57
CA PRO A 79 20.63 37.42 3.19
C PRO A 79 19.75 36.40 3.92
N TRP A 80 19.86 36.35 5.25
CA TRP A 80 19.15 35.39 6.12
C TRP A 80 17.64 35.30 5.85
N LYS A 81 16.98 36.44 5.56
CA LYS A 81 15.54 36.50 5.25
C LYS A 81 15.18 35.69 4.01
N VAL A 82 16.03 35.71 2.99
CA VAL A 82 15.81 34.98 1.72
C VAL A 82 15.98 33.48 1.95
N LEU A 83 17.01 33.10 2.71
CA LEU A 83 17.25 31.71 3.09
C LEU A 83 16.05 31.13 3.84
N VAL A 84 15.59 31.81 4.90
CA VAL A 84 14.43 31.38 5.70
C VAL A 84 13.16 31.28 4.87
N PHE A 85 12.93 32.24 3.97
CA PHE A 85 11.75 32.21 3.11
C PHE A 85 11.72 30.98 2.20
N TYR A 86 12.83 30.71 1.48
CA TYR A 86 12.87 29.57 0.56
C TYR A 86 12.87 28.22 1.29
N THR A 87 13.53 28.10 2.45
CA THR A 87 13.47 26.85 3.22
C THR A 87 12.07 26.58 3.77
N ALA A 88 11.38 27.61 4.27
CA ALA A 88 9.98 27.50 4.70
C ALA A 88 9.06 27.13 3.53
N LEU A 89 9.23 27.77 2.37
CA LEU A 89 8.45 27.48 1.17
C LEU A 89 8.59 26.02 0.74
N VAL A 90 9.83 25.51 0.65
CA VAL A 90 10.11 24.12 0.29
C VAL A 90 9.52 23.16 1.33
N ALA A 91 9.68 23.46 2.62
CA ALA A 91 9.12 22.63 3.69
C ALA A 91 7.59 22.54 3.59
N VAL A 92 6.90 23.65 3.35
CA VAL A 92 5.44 23.67 3.19
C VAL A 92 5.00 22.84 1.98
N ILE A 93 5.69 22.97 0.84
CA ILE A 93 5.38 22.19 -0.36
C ILE A 93 5.57 20.69 -0.10
N LEU A 94 6.69 20.29 0.49
CA LEU A 94 6.98 18.88 0.79
C LEU A 94 5.97 18.28 1.78
N LEU A 95 5.62 19.03 2.82
CA LEU A 95 4.60 18.61 3.79
C LEU A 95 3.22 18.50 3.15
N GLY A 96 2.84 19.45 2.30
CA GLY A 96 1.59 19.44 1.56
C GLY A 96 1.49 18.25 0.60
N LEU A 97 2.53 18.01 -0.20
CA LEU A 97 2.61 16.85 -1.10
C LEU A 97 2.56 15.53 -0.33
N GLY A 98 3.30 15.43 0.78
CA GLY A 98 3.25 14.27 1.66
C GLY A 98 1.86 14.02 2.22
N PHE A 99 1.19 15.06 2.73
CA PHE A 99 -0.17 14.97 3.23
C PHE A 99 -1.15 14.51 2.15
N VAL A 100 -1.10 15.09 0.94
CA VAL A 100 -1.96 14.69 -0.18
C VAL A 100 -1.70 13.23 -0.56
N PHE A 101 -0.43 12.82 -0.64
CA PHE A 101 -0.05 11.45 -0.94
C PHE A 101 -0.62 10.46 0.09
N PHE A 102 -0.34 10.65 1.39
CA PHE A 102 -0.76 9.71 2.42
C PHE A 102 -2.28 9.69 2.63
N SER A 103 -2.96 10.84 2.50
CA SER A 103 -4.43 10.90 2.60
C SER A 103 -5.12 10.22 1.42
N SER A 104 -4.52 10.26 0.23
CA SER A 104 -5.09 9.75 -1.01
C SER A 104 -4.70 8.30 -1.31
N PHE A 105 -3.51 7.86 -0.85
CA PHE A 105 -2.91 6.58 -1.23
C PHE A 105 -3.86 5.40 -1.00
N ARG A 106 -4.44 5.31 0.20
CA ARG A 106 -5.35 4.22 0.56
C ARG A 106 -6.56 4.15 -0.36
N HIS A 107 -7.16 5.30 -0.69
CA HIS A 107 -8.34 5.34 -1.54
C HIS A 107 -8.00 4.87 -2.95
N PHE A 108 -6.89 5.33 -3.54
CA PHE A 108 -6.57 5.02 -4.93
C PHE A 108 -5.86 3.69 -5.17
N ASN A 109 -5.28 3.05 -4.15
CA ASN A 109 -4.48 1.83 -4.34
C ASN A 109 -5.03 0.60 -3.59
N CYS A 110 -5.87 0.80 -2.59
CA CYS A 110 -6.39 -0.28 -1.76
C CYS A 110 -7.88 -0.43 -2.01
N PHE A 111 -8.26 -1.29 -2.96
CA PHE A 111 -9.64 -1.54 -3.33
C PHE A 111 -9.83 -2.99 -3.83
N ILE A 112 -11.06 -3.49 -3.79
CA ILE A 112 -11.43 -4.80 -4.36
C ILE A 112 -12.10 -4.57 -5.70
N MET A 113 -11.71 -5.37 -6.68
CA MET A 113 -12.38 -5.46 -7.96
C MET A 113 -13.13 -6.79 -8.09
N ARG A 114 -14.24 -6.74 -8.81
CA ARG A 114 -14.88 -7.90 -9.42
C ARG A 114 -14.85 -7.69 -10.93
N ASN A 115 -14.08 -8.50 -11.63
CA ASN A 115 -13.73 -8.29 -13.04
C ASN A 115 -13.24 -6.84 -13.22
N HIS A 116 -13.73 -6.12 -14.23
CA HIS A 116 -13.32 -4.73 -14.52
C HIS A 116 -13.97 -3.66 -13.61
N LYS A 117 -14.72 -4.04 -12.57
CA LYS A 117 -15.44 -3.09 -11.72
C LYS A 117 -14.86 -3.04 -10.32
N VAL A 118 -14.63 -1.84 -9.81
CA VAL A 118 -14.34 -1.61 -8.39
C VAL A 118 -15.62 -1.84 -7.59
N VAL A 119 -15.60 -2.81 -6.68
CA VAL A 119 -16.77 -3.16 -5.83
C VAL A 119 -16.62 -2.68 -4.40
N GLN A 120 -15.41 -2.31 -3.97
CA GLN A 120 -15.16 -1.78 -2.64
C GLN A 120 -13.96 -0.83 -2.65
N GLN A 121 -14.17 0.42 -2.25
CA GLN A 121 -13.15 1.45 -2.18
C GLN A 121 -13.44 2.43 -1.02
N PRO A 122 -12.52 2.62 -0.06
CA PRO A 122 -11.29 1.85 0.13
C PRO A 122 -11.56 0.42 0.59
N LEU A 123 -10.51 -0.41 0.57
CA LEU A 123 -10.51 -1.77 1.10
C LEU A 123 -11.02 -1.80 2.54
N SER A 124 -12.03 -2.65 2.78
CA SER A 124 -12.46 -3.06 4.10
C SER A 124 -11.84 -4.40 4.43
N TYR A 125 -11.32 -4.51 5.65
CA TYR A 125 -10.78 -5.75 6.21
C TYR A 125 -11.82 -6.54 7.00
N GLU A 126 -13.05 -6.04 7.09
CA GLU A 126 -14.14 -6.77 7.71
C GLU A 126 -14.38 -8.05 6.91
N ASP A 127 -14.17 -9.16 7.62
CA ASP A 127 -14.27 -10.54 7.17
C ASP A 127 -13.70 -10.76 5.76
N LEU A 128 -12.53 -10.15 5.49
CA LEU A 128 -11.93 -10.19 4.14
C LEU A 128 -11.53 -11.61 3.75
N THR A 129 -10.95 -12.39 4.66
CA THR A 129 -10.61 -13.80 4.41
C THR A 129 -11.87 -14.58 4.09
N GLN A 130 -12.91 -14.45 4.92
CA GLN A 130 -14.20 -15.12 4.74
C GLN A 130 -14.82 -14.77 3.38
N ARG A 131 -14.88 -13.49 3.01
CA ARG A 131 -15.42 -13.07 1.71
C ARG A 131 -14.64 -13.63 0.52
N LEU A 132 -13.32 -13.82 0.66
CA LEU A 132 -12.51 -14.47 -0.39
C LEU A 132 -12.79 -15.97 -0.45
N THR A 133 -12.94 -16.62 0.71
CA THR A 133 -13.33 -18.03 0.83
C THR A 133 -14.72 -18.27 0.22
N ASP A 134 -15.71 -17.44 0.57
CA ASP A 134 -17.08 -17.53 0.07
C ASP A 134 -17.14 -17.37 -1.46
N GLU A 135 -16.36 -16.43 -2.02
CA GLU A 135 -16.27 -16.25 -3.48
C GLU A 135 -15.62 -17.45 -4.18
N ALA A 136 -14.63 -18.07 -3.55
CA ALA A 136 -14.02 -19.29 -4.04
C ALA A 136 -14.99 -20.48 -4.00
N VAL A 137 -15.72 -20.67 -2.89
CA VAL A 137 -16.76 -21.70 -2.75
C VAL A 137 -17.85 -21.51 -3.80
N HIS A 138 -18.39 -20.29 -3.92
CA HIS A 138 -19.39 -19.99 -4.94
C HIS A 138 -18.88 -20.17 -6.37
N PHE A 139 -17.59 -19.92 -6.64
CA PHE A 139 -17.01 -20.24 -7.93
C PHE A 139 -17.03 -21.76 -8.20
N MET A 140 -16.64 -22.58 -7.23
CA MET A 140 -16.68 -24.05 -7.37
C MET A 140 -18.11 -24.58 -7.51
N GLU A 141 -19.05 -24.08 -6.70
CA GLU A 141 -20.47 -24.46 -6.76
C GLU A 141 -21.09 -24.18 -8.14
N ARG A 142 -20.75 -23.05 -8.77
CA ARG A 142 -21.24 -22.69 -10.10
C ARG A 142 -20.60 -23.51 -11.23
N ASN A 143 -19.52 -24.22 -10.96
CA ASN A 143 -18.77 -25.00 -11.94
C ASN A 143 -18.75 -26.51 -11.63
N LEU A 144 -19.66 -27.02 -10.78
CA LEU A 144 -19.68 -28.43 -10.37
C LEU A 144 -19.69 -29.44 -11.53
N GLU A 145 -20.31 -29.08 -12.65
CA GLU A 145 -20.44 -29.95 -13.83
C GLU A 145 -19.30 -29.78 -14.85
N ASN A 146 -18.38 -28.84 -14.64
CA ASN A 146 -17.31 -28.51 -15.58
C ASN A 146 -15.93 -28.59 -14.90
N PRO A 147 -14.88 -29.08 -15.58
CA PRO A 147 -13.52 -28.93 -15.06
C PRO A 147 -13.21 -27.43 -14.91
N PHE A 148 -12.69 -27.04 -13.74
CA PHE A 148 -12.35 -25.65 -13.44
C PHE A 148 -10.91 -25.51 -12.93
N LEU A 149 -10.35 -24.31 -13.09
CA LEU A 149 -9.14 -23.86 -12.42
C LEU A 149 -9.51 -22.76 -11.43
N LEU A 150 -9.21 -22.98 -10.14
CA LEU A 150 -9.33 -21.98 -9.10
C LEU A 150 -7.93 -21.56 -8.64
N PHE A 151 -7.62 -20.27 -8.75
CA PHE A 151 -6.42 -19.68 -8.17
C PHE A 151 -6.78 -18.78 -6.98
N LEU A 152 -6.79 -19.36 -5.78
CA LEU A 152 -7.05 -18.62 -4.55
C LEU A 152 -5.76 -18.04 -3.98
N SER A 153 -5.48 -16.79 -4.34
CA SER A 153 -4.35 -16.04 -3.80
C SER A 153 -4.79 -15.19 -2.60
N HIS A 154 -4.59 -15.72 -1.39
CA HIS A 154 -4.91 -15.01 -0.15
C HIS A 154 -4.16 -13.68 0.00
N VAL A 155 -4.77 -12.75 0.73
CA VAL A 155 -4.15 -11.48 1.10
C VAL A 155 -3.16 -11.66 2.26
N HIS A 156 -3.51 -12.56 3.16
CA HIS A 156 -2.64 -13.02 4.23
C HIS A 156 -1.45 -13.83 3.70
N VAL A 157 -0.34 -13.87 4.42
CA VAL A 157 -0.03 -13.19 5.71
C VAL A 157 0.74 -11.88 5.52
N HIS A 158 0.55 -11.22 4.37
CA HIS A 158 1.21 -9.94 4.10
C HIS A 158 0.64 -8.82 4.99
N THR A 159 1.50 -7.88 5.38
CA THR A 159 1.06 -6.67 6.11
C THR A 159 0.16 -5.77 5.25
N ALA A 160 -0.83 -5.04 5.78
CA ALA A 160 -1.27 -5.01 7.18
C ALA A 160 -1.99 -6.29 7.61
N LEU A 161 -1.57 -6.83 8.75
CA LEU A 161 -2.25 -7.96 9.39
C LEU A 161 -3.64 -7.54 9.87
N HIS A 162 -4.60 -8.41 9.66
CA HIS A 162 -6.00 -8.29 10.08
C HIS A 162 -6.49 -9.70 10.38
N VAL A 163 -7.57 -9.81 11.15
CA VAL A 163 -8.29 -11.08 11.33
C VAL A 163 -9.73 -10.79 11.69
N SER A 164 -10.63 -11.72 11.38
CA SER A 164 -12.00 -11.69 11.90
C SER A 164 -12.02 -11.81 13.42
N LYS A 165 -13.19 -11.55 14.02
CA LYS A 165 -13.37 -11.66 15.47
C LYS A 165 -13.12 -13.09 15.97
N SER A 166 -13.36 -14.09 15.14
CA SER A 166 -13.24 -15.51 15.50
C SER A 166 -11.80 -15.97 15.71
N PHE A 167 -10.81 -15.29 15.15
CA PHE A 167 -9.39 -15.69 15.24
C PHE A 167 -8.54 -14.79 16.12
N ARG A 168 -9.01 -13.60 16.47
CA ARG A 168 -8.24 -12.61 17.24
C ARG A 168 -7.82 -13.15 18.62
N GLY A 169 -6.51 -13.11 18.88
CA GLY A 169 -5.90 -13.41 20.16
C GLY A 169 -5.85 -14.91 20.52
N LYS A 170 -5.98 -15.81 19.54
CA LYS A 170 -6.03 -17.26 19.79
C LYS A 170 -4.69 -17.97 19.57
N SER A 171 -3.81 -17.39 18.74
CA SER A 171 -2.57 -18.03 18.32
C SER A 171 -1.36 -17.70 19.19
N LYS A 172 -0.25 -18.40 18.95
CA LYS A 172 1.02 -18.27 19.72
C LYS A 172 1.92 -17.09 19.29
N HIS A 173 1.65 -16.43 18.16
CA HIS A 173 2.49 -15.32 17.63
C HIS A 173 1.67 -14.06 17.34
N GLY A 174 0.74 -13.75 18.24
CA GLY A 174 -0.13 -12.58 18.14
C GLY A 174 -0.87 -12.52 16.81
N LEU A 175 -1.08 -11.31 16.29
CA LEU A 175 -1.90 -11.09 15.10
C LEU A 175 -1.38 -11.81 13.83
N TYR A 176 -0.08 -12.11 13.77
CA TYR A 176 0.48 -12.88 12.66
C TYR A 176 0.02 -14.34 12.73
N GLY A 177 0.14 -14.97 13.89
CA GLY A 177 -0.35 -16.34 14.09
C GLY A 177 -1.86 -16.43 13.89
N ASP A 178 -2.61 -15.42 14.34
CA ASP A 178 -4.06 -15.39 14.16
C ASP A 178 -4.41 -15.39 12.67
N ALA A 179 -3.65 -14.63 11.87
CA ALA A 179 -3.82 -14.58 10.42
C ALA A 179 -3.39 -15.86 9.71
N VAL A 180 -2.36 -16.55 10.21
CA VAL A 180 -1.97 -17.89 9.71
C VAL A 180 -3.09 -18.90 9.97
N GLU A 181 -3.61 -18.96 11.20
CA GLU A 181 -4.72 -19.86 11.57
C GLU A 181 -6.01 -19.52 10.81
N GLU A 182 -6.27 -18.25 10.51
CA GLU A 182 -7.42 -17.87 9.68
C GLU A 182 -7.26 -18.25 8.21
N VAL A 183 -6.04 -18.24 7.66
CA VAL A 183 -5.77 -18.79 6.33
C VAL A 183 -5.98 -20.30 6.32
N ASP A 184 -5.49 -20.99 7.36
CA ASP A 184 -5.67 -22.44 7.52
C ASP A 184 -7.15 -22.83 7.52
N TRP A 185 -7.99 -22.07 8.24
CA TRP A 185 -9.45 -22.25 8.20
C TRP A 185 -10.08 -22.06 6.82
N SER A 186 -9.49 -21.23 5.96
CA SER A 186 -10.00 -20.98 4.62
C SER A 186 -9.69 -22.10 3.62
N VAL A 187 -8.75 -23.01 3.92
CA VAL A 187 -8.31 -24.10 3.04
C VAL A 187 -9.18 -25.33 3.25
#